data_AF-A0A7K5MJD0-F1
#
_entry.id   AF-A0A7K5MJD0-F1
#
_cell.length_a   1.000
_cell.length_b   1.000
_cell.length_c   1.000
_cell.angle_alpha   90.00
_cell.angle_beta   90.00
_cell.angle_gamma   90.00
#
_symmetry.space_group_name_H-M   'P 1'
#
loop_
_entity.id
_entity.type
_entity.pdbx_description
1 polymer ?
#
loop_
_entity_poly.entity_id
_entity_poly.type
_entity_poly.pdbx_seq_one_letter_code
_entity_poly.pdbx_strand_id
1 'polypeptide(L)' 'AGFQSFVRDLFPTLGNVQLEKAILNISAEMEIFANSMADAIGWLQTEMNSIREVVFQNRMELDVITPQMEGICMLINTSC' A
#
# COMPACT_ATOMS: atom_id res chain seq x y z
N ALA A 1 12.89 -10.94 40.51
CA ALA A 1 13.02 -11.94 39.43
C ALA A 1 12.46 -13.32 39.83
N GLY A 2 12.65 -13.80 41.07
CA GLY A 2 12.23 -15.17 41.45
C GLY A 2 10.72 -15.45 41.55
N PHE A 3 9.92 -14.50 42.06
CA PHE A 3 8.48 -14.71 42.26
C PHE A 3 7.73 -14.93 40.94
N GLN A 4 7.99 -14.11 39.92
CA GLN A 4 7.36 -14.23 38.59
C GLN A 4 7.67 -15.55 37.89
N SER A 5 8.89 -16.08 38.05
CA SER A 5 9.26 -17.40 37.53
C SER A 5 8.52 -18.52 38.27
N PHE A 6 8.41 -18.40 39.60
CA PHE A 6 7.71 -19.37 40.43
C PHE A 6 6.20 -19.45 40.12
N VAL A 7 5.52 -18.31 39.91
CA VAL A 7 4.09 -18.34 39.52
C VAL A 7 3.89 -18.94 38.12
N ARG A 8 4.85 -18.76 37.22
CA ARG A 8 4.82 -19.32 35.86
C ARG A 8 5.01 -20.84 35.85
N ASP A 9 5.86 -21.35 36.73
CA ASP A 9 6.06 -22.80 36.92
C ASP A 9 4.88 -23.46 37.67
N LEU A 10 4.29 -22.77 38.65
CA LEU A 10 3.21 -23.29 39.48
C LEU A 10 1.85 -23.27 38.76
N PHE A 11 1.63 -22.30 37.87
CA PHE A 11 0.40 -22.16 37.07
C PHE A 11 0.77 -21.91 35.60
N PRO A 12 1.19 -22.95 34.85
CA PRO A 12 1.63 -22.82 33.46
C PRO A 12 0.55 -22.22 32.54
N THR A 13 -0.72 -22.36 32.90
CA THR A 13 -1.87 -21.77 32.20
C THR A 13 -1.87 -20.24 32.23
N LEU A 14 -1.33 -19.58 33.26
CA LEU A 14 -1.25 -18.11 33.32
C LEU A 14 -0.28 -17.55 32.27
N GLY A 15 0.78 -18.28 31.94
CA GLY A 15 1.71 -17.92 30.86
C GLY A 15 1.03 -18.01 29.49
N ASN A 16 0.22 -19.05 29.26
CA ASN A 16 -0.51 -19.24 28.01
C ASN A 16 -1.55 -18.14 27.78
N VAL A 17 -2.27 -17.71 28.84
CA VAL A 17 -3.26 -16.62 28.75
C VAL A 17 -2.61 -15.28 28.40
N GLN A 18 -1.41 -14.99 28.92
CA GLN A 18 -0.69 -13.77 28.57
C GLN A 18 -0.21 -13.80 27.11
N LEU A 19 0.28 -14.95 26.65
CA LEU A 19 0.69 -15.13 25.26
C LEU A 19 -0.50 -15.01 24.30
N GLU A 20 -1.64 -15.61 24.63
CA GLU A 20 -2.87 -15.53 23.84
C GLU A 20 -3.37 -14.09 23.72
N LYS A 21 -3.35 -13.32 24.82
CA LYS A 21 -3.67 -11.88 24.78
C LYS A 21 -2.70 -11.08 23.93
N ALA A 22 -1.40 -11.37 23.99
CA ALA A 22 -0.41 -10.70 23.15
C ALA A 22 -0.62 -11.01 21.66
N ILE A 23 -0.94 -12.27 21.32
CA ILE A 23 -1.29 -12.69 19.96
C ILE A 23 -2.55 -11.95 19.49
N LEU A 24 -3.61 -11.89 20.30
CA LEU A 24 -4.84 -11.16 19.94
C LEU A 24 -4.58 -9.67 19.71
N ASN A 25 -3.73 -9.04 20.53
CA ASN A 25 -3.35 -7.64 20.35
C ASN A 25 -2.58 -7.41 19.03
N ILE A 26 -1.59 -8.26 18.74
CA ILE A 26 -0.82 -8.19 17.49
C ILE A 26 -1.74 -8.42 16.28
N SER A 27 -2.65 -9.39 16.36
CA SER A 27 -3.64 -9.65 15.30
C SER A 27 -4.52 -8.43 15.04
N ALA A 28 -4.99 -7.75 16.09
CA ALA A 28 -5.79 -6.53 15.94
C ALA A 28 -4.99 -5.37 15.31
N GLU A 29 -3.74 -5.16 15.74
CA GLU A 29 -2.87 -4.16 15.14
C GLU A 29 -2.56 -4.48 13.66
N MET A 30 -2.37 -5.76 13.34
CA MET A 30 -2.11 -6.23 11.98
C MET A 30 -3.34 -6.08 11.08
N GLU A 31 -4.55 -6.27 11.61
CA GLU A 31 -5.80 -6.00 10.89
C GLU A 31 -5.95 -4.50 10.58
N ILE A 32 -5.69 -3.63 11.55
CA ILE A 32 -5.70 -2.17 11.36
C ILE A 32 -4.67 -1.77 10.29
N PHE A 33 -3.46 -2.32 10.39
CA PHE A 33 -2.39 -2.08 9.41
C PHE A 33 -2.79 -2.53 8.00
N ALA A 34 -3.33 -3.74 7.87
CA ALA A 34 -3.77 -4.28 6.59
C ALA A 34 -4.90 -3.43 5.98
N ASN A 35 -5.87 -2.99 6.79
CA ASN A 35 -6.96 -2.13 6.33
C ASN A 35 -6.44 -0.75 5.87
N SER A 36 -5.52 -0.15 6.62
CA SER A 36 -4.87 1.11 6.23
C SER A 36 -4.05 0.97 4.95
N MET A 37 -3.34 -0.15 4.78
CA MET A 37 -2.56 -0.44 3.58
C MET A 37 -3.46 -0.66 2.37
N ALA A 38 -4.58 -1.37 2.54
CA ALA A 38 -5.57 -1.58 1.48
C ALA A 38 -6.18 -0.24 1.02
N ASP A 39 -6.55 0.63 1.95
CA ASP A 39 -7.05 1.97 1.63
C ASP A 39 -5.99 2.80 0.87
N ALA A 40 -4.76 2.84 1.38
CA ALA A 40 -3.65 3.55 0.72
C ALA A 40 -3.40 3.06 -0.72
N ILE A 41 -3.43 1.74 -0.95
CA ILE A 41 -3.30 1.16 -2.29
C ILE A 41 -4.49 1.56 -3.18
N GLY A 42 -5.71 1.59 -2.63
CA GLY A 42 -6.91 2.06 -3.33
C GLY A 42 -6.79 3.53 -3.78
N TRP A 43 -6.29 4.40 -2.91
CA TRP A 43 -6.00 5.80 -3.25
C TRP A 43 -4.95 5.92 -4.35
N LEU A 44 -3.83 5.20 -4.22
CA LEU A 44 -2.77 5.19 -5.23
C LEU A 44 -3.29 4.70 -6.59
N GLN A 45 -4.13 3.68 -6.61
CA GLN A 45 -4.71 3.17 -7.85
C GLN A 45 -5.64 4.21 -8.51
N THR A 46 -6.42 4.93 -7.70
CA THR A 46 -7.29 6.01 -8.17
C THR A 46 -6.47 7.15 -8.76
N GLU A 47 -5.39 7.56 -8.09
CA GLU A 47 -4.50 8.62 -8.55
C GLU A 47 -3.76 8.22 -9.83
N MET A 48 -3.25 6.98 -9.91
CA MET A 48 -2.64 6.44 -11.14
C MET A 48 -3.60 6.43 -12.32
N ASN A 49 -4.88 6.10 -12.10
CA ASN A 49 -5.89 6.14 -13.16
C ASN A 49 -6.17 7.58 -13.62
N SER A 50 -6.23 8.53 -12.68
CA SER A 50 -6.39 9.96 -13.01
C SER A 50 -5.19 10.51 -13.79
N ILE A 51 -3.97 10.21 -13.35
CA ILE A 51 -2.74 10.58 -14.06
C ILE A 51 -2.73 9.97 -15.47
N ARG A 52 -3.11 8.69 -15.60
CA ARG A 52 -3.20 8.02 -16.90
C ARG A 52 -4.14 8.75 -17.84
N GLU A 53 -5.33 9.14 -17.38
CA GLU A 53 -6.30 9.88 -18.18
C GLU A 53 -5.74 11.23 -18.63
N VAL A 54 -5.18 12.02 -17.72
CA VAL A 54 -4.58 13.32 -18.03
C VAL A 54 -3.42 13.17 -19.01
N VAL A 55 -2.57 12.15 -18.86
CA VAL A 55 -1.46 11.89 -19.79
C VAL A 55 -1.96 11.55 -21.18
N PHE A 56 -3.02 10.74 -21.30
CA PHE A 56 -3.62 10.44 -22.61
C PHE A 56 -4.25 11.66 -23.26
N GLN A 57 -4.98 12.47 -22.49
CA GLN A 57 -5.55 13.73 -22.98
C GLN A 57 -4.45 14.68 -23.44
N ASN A 58 -3.42 14.89 -22.61
CA ASN A 58 -2.27 15.72 -22.94
C ASN A 58 -1.60 15.23 -24.22
N ARG A 59 -1.34 13.92 -24.36
CA ARG A 59 -0.73 13.32 -25.54
C ARG A 59 -1.54 13.59 -26.81
N MET A 60 -2.87 13.50 -26.71
CA MET A 60 -3.79 13.73 -27.83
C MET A 60 -3.81 15.20 -28.25
N GLU A 61 -3.90 16.13 -27.30
CA GLU A 61 -3.81 17.58 -27.57
C GLU A 61 -2.49 17.92 -28.25
N LEU A 62 -1.42 17.36 -27.69
CA LEU A 62 -0.06 17.48 -28.18
C LEU A 62 0.10 16.97 -29.63
N ASP A 63 -0.53 15.84 -30.01
CA ASP A 63 -0.56 15.36 -31.39
C ASP A 63 -1.39 16.27 -32.32
N VAL A 64 -2.48 16.89 -31.80
CA VAL A 64 -3.32 17.85 -32.55
C VAL A 64 -2.57 19.16 -32.87
N ILE A 65 -1.67 19.61 -31.99
CA ILE A 65 -0.90 20.85 -32.20
C ILE A 65 0.45 20.61 -32.91
N THR A 66 0.92 19.37 -33.01
CA THR A 66 2.13 18.99 -33.76
C THR A 66 1.91 18.18 -35.06
N PRO A 67 0.83 18.38 -35.84
CA PRO A 67 0.57 17.58 -37.03
C PRO A 67 1.59 17.87 -38.14
N GLN A 68 2.22 19.05 -38.10
CA GLN A 68 3.24 19.48 -39.06
C GLN A 68 4.59 18.78 -38.85
N MET A 69 4.78 18.10 -37.71
CA MET A 69 6.01 17.38 -37.36
C MET A 69 5.81 15.86 -37.43
N GLU A 70 4.82 15.36 -38.20
CA GLU A 70 4.43 13.94 -38.24
C GLU A 70 4.02 13.35 -36.86
N GLY A 71 3.58 14.22 -35.94
CA GLY A 71 3.21 13.86 -34.57
C GLY A 71 4.41 13.82 -33.62
N ILE A 72 4.14 13.70 -32.32
CA ILE A 72 5.21 13.87 -31.31
C ILE A 72 6.27 12.80 -31.34
N CYS A 73 6.00 11.62 -31.85
CA CYS A 73 6.98 10.53 -31.89
C CYS A 73 8.22 10.90 -32.70
N MET A 74 8.04 11.71 -33.74
CA MET A 74 9.13 12.31 -34.51
C MET A 74 9.79 13.47 -33.75
N LEU A 75 9.03 14.25 -32.97
CA LEU A 75 9.56 15.35 -32.14
C LEU A 75 10.49 14.86 -31.02
N ILE A 76 10.10 13.80 -30.31
CA ILE A 76 10.90 13.25 -29.19
C ILE A 76 11.91 12.19 -29.62
N ASN A 77 11.91 11.77 -30.90
CA ASN A 77 12.81 10.74 -31.44
C ASN A 77 12.86 9.46 -30.58
N THR A 78 11.72 9.09 -30.00
CA THR A 78 11.54 7.89 -29.20
C THR A 78 10.31 7.13 -29.67
N SER A 79 10.22 5.84 -29.37
CA SER A 79 9.00 5.08 -29.58
C SER A 79 7.85 5.69 -28.78
N CYS A 80 6.82 6.12 -29.50
CA CYS A 80 5.44 6.01 -29.03
C CYS A 80 4.83 4.73 -29.61
#